data_AF-A0A1C4VVA0-F1
#
_entry.id   AF-A0A1C4VVA0-F1
#
_cell.length_a   1.000
_cell.length_b   1.000
_cell.length_c   1.000
_cell.angle_alpha   90.00
_cell.angle_beta   90.00
_cell.angle_gamma   90.00
#
_symmetry.space_group_name_H-M   'P 1'
#
loop_
_entity.id
_entity.type
_entity.pdbx_description
1 polymer ?
#
loop_
_entity_poly.entity_id
_entity_poly.type
_entity_poly.pdbx_seq_one_letter_code
_entity_poly.pdbx_strand_id
1 'polypeptide(L)'
;MRARRLIAAASVAALGVLSLTACGKAAPDVAAYVGDAKYSVDRVDDIYDEAQAKYADAIRAQAGQGGATPAPEQLRSTVTRQDVLNLLVSIELGKRVVAEQGVTVADEVKPEQLEEQLQMPASTEYVQLWGEWVDISGALGAKLPTAEVSDEAVMAVYEAIAKTGAIQPGLTVAQVRQAFGESGGPGSQGGFVRAATALSNALQQEAEKAGASINPRFRPVGVPSVVSTGQSLVFYSLPYINQNGPVTDISTPQAPAESSAPVAPGA
;
A
#
# COMPACT_ATOMS: atom_id res chain seq x y z
N MET A 1 -76.76 8.77 27.46
CA MET A 1 -75.80 8.89 28.59
C MET A 1 -74.41 8.57 28.01
N ARG A 2 -73.55 9.58 27.76
CA ARG A 2 -72.41 10.00 28.62
C ARG A 2 -71.52 8.80 29.01
N ALA A 3 -70.34 8.63 28.37
CA ALA A 3 -69.01 9.11 28.83
C ALA A 3 -68.50 8.28 30.02
N ARG A 4 -67.30 7.70 30.11
CA ARG A 4 -65.91 8.09 29.77
C ARG A 4 -65.02 6.85 30.02
N ARG A 5 -64.07 6.51 29.13
CA ARG A 5 -62.60 6.67 29.20
C ARG A 5 -61.79 5.72 30.13
N LEU A 6 -60.61 5.36 29.56
CA LEU A 6 -59.26 5.08 30.14
C LEU A 6 -58.88 3.58 30.22
N ILE A 7 -57.67 3.09 29.93
CA ILE A 7 -56.38 3.57 29.38
C ILE A 7 -55.61 2.30 28.92
N ALA A 8 -54.69 2.47 27.97
CA ALA A 8 -53.74 1.51 27.41
C ALA A 8 -52.83 0.76 28.41
N ALA A 9 -52.32 -0.41 27.98
CA ALA A 9 -50.90 -0.75 28.15
C ALA A 9 -50.48 -1.75 27.05
N ALA A 10 -49.70 -1.25 26.10
CA ALA A 10 -49.02 -2.02 25.08
C ALA A 10 -47.81 -2.74 25.70
N SER A 11 -47.74 -4.06 25.56
CA SER A 11 -46.52 -4.82 25.87
C SER A 11 -45.77 -5.11 24.56
N VAL A 12 -45.10 -4.09 24.03
CA VAL A 12 -44.02 -4.30 23.06
C VAL A 12 -42.81 -4.70 23.89
N ALA A 13 -42.58 -6.01 23.99
CA ALA A 13 -41.33 -6.53 24.52
C ALA A 13 -40.21 -6.05 23.59
N ALA A 14 -39.41 -5.14 24.11
CA ALA A 14 -38.25 -4.59 23.45
C ALA A 14 -37.27 -5.72 23.10
N LEU A 15 -37.12 -6.03 21.81
CA LEU A 15 -35.91 -6.61 21.26
C LEU A 15 -34.81 -5.54 21.32
N GLY A 16 -34.32 -5.28 22.53
CA GLY A 16 -33.28 -4.31 22.81
C GLY A 16 -31.96 -4.98 23.10
N VAL A 17 -31.33 -5.61 22.11
CA VAL A 17 -29.87 -5.87 22.10
C VAL A 17 -29.37 -6.02 20.65
N LEU A 18 -29.30 -4.92 19.87
CA LEU A 18 -28.45 -4.84 18.66
C LEU A 18 -27.97 -3.39 18.43
N SER A 19 -27.43 -2.75 19.45
CA SER A 19 -26.84 -1.41 19.31
C SER A 19 -25.42 -1.36 19.87
N LEU A 20 -24.52 -2.22 19.36
CA LEU A 20 -23.09 -2.17 19.64
C LEU A 20 -22.19 -2.13 18.38
N THR A 21 -22.72 -1.83 17.19
CA THR A 21 -21.92 -1.84 15.95
C THR A 21 -21.54 -0.46 15.41
N ALA A 22 -21.51 0.59 16.23
CA ALA A 22 -21.16 1.94 15.75
C ALA A 22 -20.21 2.74 16.67
N CYS A 23 -19.37 2.08 17.47
CA CYS A 23 -18.17 2.72 18.03
C CYS A 23 -16.96 2.26 17.23
N GLY A 24 -16.67 2.99 16.15
CA GLY A 24 -15.51 2.81 15.29
C GLY A 24 -14.21 2.99 16.06
N LYS A 25 -13.73 1.92 16.70
CA LYS A 25 -12.32 1.80 17.02
C LYS A 25 -11.65 1.23 15.78
N ALA A 26 -10.79 2.02 15.15
CA ALA A 26 -9.66 1.48 14.41
C ALA A 26 -9.05 0.37 15.28
N ALA A 27 -9.14 -0.88 14.85
CA ALA A 27 -8.59 -1.96 15.64
C ALA A 27 -7.05 -1.81 15.56
N PRO A 28 -6.37 -1.54 16.69
CA PRO A 28 -4.94 -1.19 16.67
C PRO A 28 -4.06 -2.33 16.14
N ASP A 29 -4.61 -3.55 16.09
CA ASP A 29 -4.09 -4.77 15.51
C ASP A 29 -4.24 -4.86 13.98
N VAL A 30 -4.90 -3.90 13.33
CA VAL A 30 -5.04 -3.88 11.86
C VAL A 30 -4.03 -2.94 11.25
N ALA A 31 -3.29 -3.42 10.25
CA ALA A 31 -2.39 -2.63 9.43
C ALA A 31 -3.14 -1.95 8.26
N ALA A 32 -4.01 -2.70 7.57
CA ALA A 32 -4.83 -2.19 6.47
C ALA A 32 -6.14 -2.95 6.28
N TYR A 33 -7.13 -2.24 5.75
CA TYR A 33 -8.34 -2.77 5.14
C TYR A 33 -8.33 -2.40 3.65
N VAL A 34 -8.69 -3.35 2.79
CA VAL A 34 -8.82 -3.13 1.34
C VAL A 34 -10.08 -3.87 0.86
N GLY A 35 -11.20 -3.15 0.76
CA GLY A 35 -12.51 -3.78 0.62
C GLY A 35 -12.75 -4.77 1.76
N ASP A 36 -13.00 -6.03 1.42
CA ASP A 36 -13.23 -7.12 2.39
C ASP A 36 -11.93 -7.72 2.95
N ALA A 37 -10.76 -7.40 2.37
CA ALA A 37 -9.48 -7.89 2.85
C ALA A 37 -9.02 -7.14 4.10
N LYS A 38 -8.54 -7.87 5.12
CA LYS A 38 -7.93 -7.33 6.34
C LYS A 38 -6.50 -7.85 6.46
N TYR A 39 -5.54 -6.94 6.63
CA TYR A 39 -4.16 -7.24 6.98
C TYR A 39 -3.89 -6.83 8.43
N SER A 40 -3.57 -7.78 9.30
CA SER A 40 -3.19 -7.48 10.67
C SER A 40 -1.77 -6.96 10.77
N VAL A 41 -1.49 -6.28 11.88
CA VAL A 41 -0.13 -5.92 12.31
C VAL A 41 0.74 -7.16 12.43
N ASP A 42 0.23 -8.20 13.09
CA ASP A 42 0.97 -9.45 13.31
C ASP A 42 1.35 -10.10 11.97
N ARG A 43 0.47 -10.05 10.96
CA ARG A 43 0.79 -10.59 9.63
C ARG A 43 1.95 -9.84 8.96
N VAL A 44 1.99 -8.52 9.11
CA VAL A 44 3.10 -7.70 8.61
C VAL A 44 4.39 -8.04 9.36
N ASP A 45 4.29 -8.22 10.68
CA ASP A 45 5.42 -8.56 11.54
C ASP A 45 5.97 -9.95 11.21
N ASP A 46 5.11 -10.96 11.00
CA ASP A 46 5.50 -12.33 10.66
C ASP A 46 6.32 -12.38 9.36
N ILE A 47 5.85 -11.70 8.30
CA ILE A 47 6.55 -11.67 7.00
C ILE A 47 7.87 -10.90 7.13
N TYR A 48 7.87 -9.78 7.87
CA TYR A 48 9.07 -8.99 8.10
C TYR A 48 10.12 -9.77 8.89
N ASP A 49 9.72 -10.43 9.98
CA ASP A 49 10.61 -11.19 10.84
C ASP A 49 11.17 -12.43 10.12
N GLU A 50 10.35 -13.10 9.29
CA GLU A 50 10.83 -14.16 8.40
C GLU A 50 11.88 -13.61 7.42
N ALA A 51 11.59 -12.51 6.72
CA ALA A 51 12.50 -11.91 5.76
C ALA A 51 13.85 -11.55 6.39
N GLN A 52 13.84 -10.93 7.58
CA GLN A 52 15.05 -10.59 8.33
C GLN A 52 15.84 -11.84 8.73
N ALA A 53 15.17 -12.89 9.20
CA ALA A 53 15.82 -14.14 9.58
C ALA A 53 16.47 -14.84 8.38
N LYS A 54 15.73 -14.96 7.27
CA LYS A 54 16.19 -15.64 6.05
C LYS A 54 17.34 -14.92 5.36
N TYR A 55 17.30 -13.60 5.34
CA TYR A 55 18.41 -12.78 4.89
C TYR A 55 19.66 -13.01 5.75
N ALA A 56 19.52 -12.92 7.08
CA ALA A 56 20.65 -13.13 7.98
C ALA A 56 21.28 -14.52 7.81
N ASP A 57 20.47 -15.56 7.63
CA ASP A 57 20.93 -16.92 7.37
C ASP A 57 21.68 -17.04 6.03
N ALA A 58 21.17 -16.40 4.97
CA ALA A 58 21.84 -16.36 3.67
C ALA A 58 23.22 -15.67 3.75
N ILE A 59 23.31 -14.52 4.42
CA ILE A 59 24.57 -13.79 4.62
C ILE A 59 25.57 -14.62 5.44
N ARG A 60 25.13 -15.28 6.51
CA ARG A 60 26.00 -16.18 7.29
C ARG A 60 26.50 -17.36 6.47
N ALA A 61 25.62 -17.97 5.67
CA ALA A 61 26.00 -19.09 4.81
C ALA A 61 27.06 -18.68 3.78
N GLN A 62 26.89 -17.51 3.15
CA GLN A 62 27.86 -16.96 2.20
C GLN A 62 29.20 -16.64 2.86
N ALA A 63 29.20 -15.98 4.02
CA ALA A 63 30.43 -15.64 4.73
C ALA A 63 31.16 -16.87 5.29
N GLY A 64 30.41 -17.88 5.73
CA GLY A 64 30.96 -19.15 6.21
C GLY A 64 31.74 -19.92 5.14
N GLN A 65 31.33 -19.82 3.87
CA GLN A 65 32.10 -20.39 2.74
C GLN A 65 33.47 -19.71 2.57
N GLY A 66 33.58 -18.44 2.95
CA GLY A 66 34.82 -17.67 2.93
C GLY A 66 35.60 -17.65 4.25
N GLY A 67 35.15 -18.39 5.28
CA GLY A 67 35.75 -18.39 6.62
C GLY A 67 35.63 -17.06 7.37
N ALA A 68 34.72 -16.18 6.96
CA ALA A 68 34.48 -14.88 7.58
C ALA A 68 33.24 -14.91 8.48
N THR A 69 33.24 -14.06 9.51
CA THR A 69 32.06 -13.83 10.36
C THR A 69 31.46 -12.46 10.02
N PRO A 70 30.19 -12.39 9.57
CA PRO A 70 29.54 -11.11 9.28
C PRO A 70 29.41 -10.22 10.52
N ALA A 71 29.57 -8.92 10.34
CA ALA A 71 29.24 -7.94 11.37
C ALA A 71 27.70 -7.88 11.58
N PRO A 72 27.20 -7.50 12.78
CA PRO A 72 25.78 -7.43 13.06
C PRO A 72 24.98 -6.56 12.09
N GLU A 73 25.58 -5.50 11.56
CA GLU A 73 24.97 -4.59 10.60
C GLU A 73 24.74 -5.26 9.24
N GLN A 74 25.63 -6.18 8.83
CA GLN A 74 25.52 -6.91 7.57
C GLN A 74 24.42 -7.98 7.61
N LEU A 75 23.97 -8.37 8.80
CA LEU A 75 22.91 -9.37 9.00
C LEU A 75 21.50 -8.77 8.93
N ARG A 76 21.37 -7.45 8.82
CA ARG A 76 20.07 -6.78 8.73
C ARG A 76 19.72 -6.51 7.27
N SER A 77 18.56 -7.01 6.85
CA SER A 77 18.00 -6.63 5.56
C SER A 77 17.53 -5.19 5.60
N THR A 78 17.55 -4.52 4.45
CA THR A 78 16.97 -3.18 4.26
C THR A 78 15.44 -3.20 4.22
N VAL A 79 14.80 -4.37 4.11
CA VAL A 79 13.35 -4.52 4.11
C VAL A 79 12.75 -4.00 5.41
N THR A 80 11.71 -3.17 5.29
CA THR A 80 10.96 -2.63 6.43
C THR A 80 9.55 -3.21 6.50
N ARG A 81 8.89 -3.06 7.66
CA ARG A 81 7.46 -3.39 7.81
C ARG A 81 6.57 -2.58 6.86
N GLN A 82 6.99 -1.36 6.53
CA GLN A 82 6.28 -0.53 5.54
C GLN A 82 6.34 -1.16 4.16
N ASP A 83 7.49 -1.71 3.76
CA ASP A 83 7.64 -2.37 2.45
C ASP A 83 6.76 -3.62 2.35
N VAL A 84 6.67 -4.40 3.42
CA VAL A 84 5.76 -5.55 3.51
C VAL A 84 4.31 -5.11 3.34
N LEU A 85 3.86 -4.09 4.08
CA LEU A 85 2.48 -3.62 3.95
C LEU A 85 2.19 -3.04 2.57
N ASN A 86 3.13 -2.26 2.01
CA ASN A 86 3.03 -1.70 0.66
C ASN A 86 2.80 -2.81 -0.35
N LEU A 87 3.56 -3.91 -0.25
CA LEU A 87 3.45 -5.06 -1.13
C LEU A 87 2.09 -5.77 -1.01
N LEU A 88 1.66 -6.08 0.22
CA LEU A 88 0.36 -6.73 0.46
C LEU A 88 -0.83 -5.90 -0.07
N VAL A 89 -0.83 -4.59 0.20
CA VAL A 89 -1.89 -3.69 -0.24
C VAL A 89 -1.87 -3.53 -1.77
N SER A 90 -0.69 -3.38 -2.37
CA SER A 90 -0.55 -3.26 -3.82
C SER A 90 -0.95 -4.53 -4.57
N ILE A 91 -0.65 -5.73 -4.05
CA ILE A 91 -1.10 -7.00 -4.63
C ILE A 91 -2.63 -7.09 -4.59
N GLU A 92 -3.26 -6.79 -3.45
CA GLU A 92 -4.71 -6.84 -3.31
C GLU A 92 -5.42 -5.86 -4.25
N LEU A 93 -4.96 -4.61 -4.30
CA LEU A 93 -5.50 -3.61 -5.22
C LEU A 93 -5.22 -3.97 -6.68
N GLY A 94 -4.01 -4.45 -6.99
CA GLY A 94 -3.63 -4.87 -8.33
C GLY A 94 -4.51 -6.00 -8.85
N LYS A 95 -4.81 -7.01 -8.03
CA LYS A 95 -5.74 -8.10 -8.36
C LYS A 95 -7.14 -7.57 -8.71
N ARG A 96 -7.63 -6.57 -7.98
CA ARG A 96 -8.93 -5.94 -8.25
C ARG A 96 -8.93 -5.19 -9.59
N VAL A 97 -7.88 -4.39 -9.85
CA VAL A 97 -7.72 -3.70 -11.14
C VAL A 97 -7.62 -4.71 -12.30
N VAL A 98 -6.85 -5.79 -12.13
CA VAL A 98 -6.74 -6.88 -13.12
C VAL A 98 -8.12 -7.48 -13.42
N ALA A 99 -8.91 -7.77 -12.39
CA ALA A 99 -10.24 -8.32 -12.54
C ALA A 99 -11.21 -7.36 -13.25
N GLU A 100 -11.16 -6.06 -12.91
CA GLU A 100 -11.99 -5.03 -13.56
C GLU A 100 -11.62 -4.83 -15.03
N GLN A 101 -10.34 -4.86 -15.36
CA GLN A 101 -9.84 -4.67 -16.73
C GLN A 101 -9.92 -5.95 -17.58
N GLY A 102 -10.33 -7.08 -17.00
CA GLY A 102 -10.37 -8.38 -17.69
C GLY A 102 -8.99 -8.82 -18.17
N VAL A 103 -7.93 -8.47 -17.43
CA VAL A 103 -6.54 -8.79 -17.79
C VAL A 103 -6.18 -10.18 -17.25
N THR A 104 -5.43 -10.93 -18.02
CA THR A 104 -4.82 -12.19 -17.54
C THR A 104 -3.41 -11.88 -17.06
N VAL A 105 -3.08 -12.31 -15.85
CA VAL A 105 -1.73 -12.25 -15.29
C VAL A 105 -1.04 -13.57 -15.60
N ALA A 106 0.06 -13.51 -16.35
CA ALA A 106 0.90 -14.67 -16.60
C ALA A 106 1.87 -14.83 -15.42
N ASP A 107 2.08 -16.07 -14.98
CA ASP A 107 3.04 -16.42 -13.92
C ASP A 107 4.43 -16.59 -14.56
N GLU A 108 5.08 -15.46 -14.89
CA GLU A 108 6.35 -15.39 -15.62
C GLU A 108 7.54 -15.24 -14.68
N VAL A 109 7.42 -14.38 -13.67
CA VAL A 109 8.51 -14.10 -12.74
C VAL A 109 8.52 -15.11 -11.60
N LYS A 110 9.50 -16.00 -11.65
CA LYS A 110 9.67 -17.04 -10.63
C LYS A 110 10.44 -16.50 -9.43
N PRO A 111 10.06 -16.86 -8.18
CA PRO A 111 10.77 -16.43 -6.97
C PRO A 111 12.28 -16.72 -7.01
N GLU A 112 12.71 -17.78 -7.69
CA GLU A 112 14.13 -18.14 -7.90
C GLU A 112 14.92 -17.03 -8.62
N GLN A 113 14.28 -16.26 -9.49
CA GLN A 113 14.92 -15.16 -10.21
C GLN A 113 15.18 -13.95 -9.31
N LEU A 114 14.50 -13.88 -8.15
CA LEU A 114 14.58 -12.78 -7.21
C LEU A 114 15.53 -13.07 -6.03
N GLU A 115 16.00 -14.32 -5.88
CA GLU A 115 16.85 -14.72 -4.75
C GLU A 115 18.12 -13.89 -4.63
N GLU A 116 18.81 -13.69 -5.75
CA GLU A 116 20.06 -12.92 -5.80
C GLU A 116 19.83 -11.44 -5.48
N GLN A 117 18.70 -10.89 -5.94
CA GLN A 117 18.39 -9.47 -5.82
C GLN A 117 17.90 -9.09 -4.42
N LEU A 118 17.09 -9.95 -3.81
CA LEU A 118 16.56 -9.78 -2.46
C LEU A 118 17.47 -10.39 -1.39
N GLN A 119 18.48 -11.16 -1.80
CA GLN A 119 19.40 -11.89 -0.93
C GLN A 119 18.66 -12.78 0.08
N MET A 120 17.59 -13.41 -0.38
CA MET A 120 16.71 -14.27 0.40
C MET A 120 16.32 -15.50 -0.44
N PRO A 121 16.15 -16.68 0.16
CA PRO A 121 15.66 -17.86 -0.57
C PRO A 121 14.27 -17.61 -1.18
N ALA A 122 13.99 -18.24 -2.32
CA ALA A 122 12.73 -18.22 -3.08
C ALA A 122 11.54 -18.70 -2.25
N SER A 123 11.80 -19.53 -1.24
CA SER A 123 10.79 -20.02 -0.31
C SER A 123 10.34 -18.97 0.71
N THR A 124 11.04 -17.84 0.83
CA THR A 124 10.69 -16.76 1.77
C THR A 124 9.45 -16.05 1.28
N GLU A 125 8.45 -15.84 2.14
CA GLU A 125 7.17 -15.31 1.68
C GLU A 125 7.29 -13.94 1.02
N TYR A 126 8.15 -13.07 1.56
CA TYR A 126 8.43 -11.76 0.96
C TYR A 126 8.91 -11.84 -0.50
N VAL A 127 9.70 -12.86 -0.84
CA VAL A 127 10.21 -13.10 -2.21
C VAL A 127 9.07 -13.56 -3.13
N GLN A 128 8.18 -14.43 -2.63
CA GLN A 128 7.01 -14.90 -3.37
C GLN A 128 6.04 -13.77 -3.68
N LEU A 129 5.77 -12.90 -2.70
CA LEU A 129 4.94 -11.72 -2.87
C LEU A 129 5.52 -10.76 -3.93
N TRP A 130 6.84 -10.60 -3.98
CA TRP A 130 7.47 -9.81 -5.03
C TRP A 130 7.29 -10.44 -6.42
N GLY A 131 7.42 -11.76 -6.56
CA GLY A 131 7.16 -12.45 -7.82
C GLY A 131 5.74 -12.18 -8.33
N GLU A 132 4.75 -12.39 -7.46
CA GLU A 132 3.34 -12.11 -7.77
C GLU A 132 3.11 -10.64 -8.14
N TRP A 133 3.73 -9.72 -7.41
CA TRP A 133 3.59 -8.29 -7.68
C TRP A 133 4.21 -7.88 -9.02
N VAL A 134 5.37 -8.43 -9.40
CA VAL A 134 5.99 -8.12 -10.69
C VAL A 134 5.10 -8.58 -11.84
N ASP A 135 4.52 -9.78 -11.74
CA ASP A 135 3.60 -10.29 -12.76
C ASP A 135 2.32 -9.43 -12.86
N ILE A 136 1.71 -9.06 -11.72
CA ILE A 136 0.53 -8.19 -11.68
C ILE A 136 0.84 -6.82 -12.29
N SER A 137 1.92 -6.18 -11.83
CA SER A 137 2.29 -4.83 -12.28
C SER A 137 2.71 -4.79 -13.75
N GLY A 138 3.37 -5.84 -14.25
CA GLY A 138 3.69 -6.01 -15.66
C GLY A 138 2.44 -6.15 -16.53
N ALA A 139 1.50 -7.02 -16.12
CA ALA A 139 0.23 -7.21 -16.83
C ALA A 139 -0.61 -5.93 -16.88
N LEU A 140 -0.67 -5.19 -15.77
CA LEU A 140 -1.35 -3.89 -15.69
C LEU A 140 -0.63 -2.84 -16.56
N GLY A 141 0.70 -2.75 -16.49
CA GLY A 141 1.48 -1.80 -17.26
C GLY A 141 1.28 -1.91 -18.77
N ALA A 142 1.01 -3.12 -19.29
CA ALA A 142 0.71 -3.35 -20.70
C ALA A 142 -0.69 -2.87 -21.14
N LYS A 143 -1.57 -2.55 -20.20
CA LYS A 143 -3.00 -2.23 -20.44
C LYS A 143 -3.39 -0.84 -19.99
N LEU A 144 -2.74 -0.32 -18.95
CA LEU A 144 -3.02 1.00 -18.42
C LEU A 144 -2.71 2.08 -19.47
N PRO A 145 -3.50 3.16 -19.50
CA PRO A 145 -3.22 4.28 -20.38
C PRO A 145 -1.86 4.91 -20.02
N THR A 146 -1.20 5.47 -21.03
CA THR A 146 0.05 6.21 -20.79
C THR A 146 -0.24 7.42 -19.90
N ALA A 147 0.43 7.49 -18.75
CA ALA A 147 0.37 8.66 -17.88
C ALA A 147 1.18 9.83 -18.44
N GLU A 148 0.73 11.05 -18.15
CA GLU A 148 1.51 12.25 -18.41
C GLU A 148 2.67 12.37 -17.41
N VAL A 149 3.84 12.78 -17.89
CA VAL A 149 5.02 13.02 -17.04
C VAL A 149 5.03 14.47 -16.58
N SER A 150 4.37 14.73 -15.44
CA SER A 150 4.46 16.02 -14.76
C SER A 150 5.78 16.16 -13.99
N ASP A 151 6.16 17.40 -13.67
CA ASP A 151 7.31 17.67 -12.79
C ASP A 151 7.13 17.06 -11.40
N GLU A 152 5.89 17.07 -10.90
CA GLU A 152 5.53 16.43 -9.63
C GLU A 152 5.76 14.92 -9.67
N ALA A 153 5.32 14.24 -10.74
CA ALA A 153 5.55 12.81 -10.90
C ALA A 153 7.05 12.46 -10.99
N VAL A 154 7.81 13.26 -11.73
CA VAL A 154 9.27 13.10 -11.82
C VAL A 154 9.93 13.24 -10.45
N MET A 155 9.57 14.29 -9.71
CA MET A 155 10.15 14.53 -8.38
C MET A 155 9.71 13.50 -7.36
N ALA A 156 8.45 13.03 -7.40
CA ALA A 156 7.97 12.00 -6.50
C ALA A 156 8.75 10.69 -6.67
N VAL A 157 9.03 10.30 -7.91
CA VAL A 157 9.85 9.12 -8.22
C VAL A 157 11.30 9.35 -7.78
N TYR A 158 11.88 10.52 -8.07
CA TYR A 158 13.24 10.86 -7.65
C TYR A 158 13.40 10.84 -6.12
N GLU A 159 12.49 11.45 -5.38
CA GLU A 159 12.51 11.46 -3.92
C GLU A 159 12.34 10.06 -3.33
N ALA A 160 11.50 9.22 -3.95
CA ALA A 160 11.34 7.82 -3.54
C ALA A 160 12.66 7.03 -3.72
N ILE A 161 13.36 7.22 -4.83
CA ILE A 161 14.66 6.58 -5.06
C ILE A 161 15.73 7.19 -4.15
N ALA A 162 15.77 8.49 -3.95
CA ALA A 162 16.74 9.16 -3.07
C ALA A 162 16.63 8.70 -1.60
N LYS A 163 15.41 8.40 -1.12
CA LYS A 163 15.18 7.84 0.22
C LYS A 163 15.85 6.48 0.45
N THR A 164 16.12 5.72 -0.62
CA THR A 164 16.87 4.46 -0.54
C THR A 164 18.37 4.66 -0.33
N GLY A 165 18.87 5.90 -0.52
CA GLY A 165 20.30 6.21 -0.52
C GLY A 165 21.02 5.85 -1.82
N ALA A 166 20.33 5.28 -2.81
CA ALA A 166 20.93 4.85 -4.08
C ALA A 166 21.37 6.02 -4.99
N ILE A 167 20.79 7.21 -4.82
CA ILE A 167 21.12 8.40 -5.61
C ILE A 167 21.31 9.64 -4.73
N GLN A 168 22.02 10.63 -5.26
CA GLN A 168 22.26 11.91 -4.59
C GLN A 168 20.94 12.67 -4.37
N PRO A 169 20.64 13.12 -3.14
CA PRO A 169 19.48 13.98 -2.86
C PRO A 169 19.76 15.45 -3.26
N GLY A 170 18.69 16.27 -3.34
CA GLY A 170 18.78 17.72 -3.51
C GLY A 170 18.95 18.21 -4.95
N LEU A 171 18.72 17.36 -5.96
CA LEU A 171 18.68 17.79 -7.35
C LEU A 171 17.42 18.62 -7.65
N THR A 172 17.57 19.60 -8.55
CA THR A 172 16.44 20.36 -9.09
C THR A 172 15.65 19.54 -10.11
N VAL A 173 14.39 19.88 -10.33
CA VAL A 173 13.53 19.24 -11.34
C VAL A 173 14.21 19.13 -12.71
N ALA A 174 14.87 20.18 -13.17
CA ALA A 174 15.57 20.19 -14.46
C ALA A 174 16.73 19.18 -14.50
N GLN A 175 17.51 19.08 -13.42
CA GLN A 175 18.59 18.11 -13.30
C GLN A 175 18.07 16.67 -13.23
N VAL A 176 16.97 16.44 -12.51
CA VAL A 176 16.32 15.12 -12.44
C VAL A 176 15.78 14.72 -13.81
N ARG A 177 15.11 15.62 -14.54
CA ARG A 177 14.62 15.36 -15.90
C ARG A 177 15.77 15.01 -16.86
N GLN A 178 16.90 15.69 -16.74
CA GLN A 178 18.09 15.35 -17.52
C GLN A 178 18.61 13.95 -17.15
N ALA A 179 18.77 13.66 -15.86
CA ALA A 179 19.28 12.36 -15.39
C ALA A 179 18.37 11.18 -15.79
N PHE A 180 17.05 11.36 -15.69
CA PHE A 180 16.05 10.38 -16.12
C PHE A 180 15.88 10.31 -17.64
N GLY A 181 16.40 11.30 -18.38
CA GLY A 181 16.33 11.40 -19.84
C GLY A 181 17.56 10.87 -20.58
N GLU A 182 18.76 10.92 -19.98
CA GLU A 182 20.00 10.41 -20.60
C GLU A 182 20.24 8.90 -20.37
N SER A 183 19.58 8.29 -19.39
CA SER A 183 19.82 6.91 -18.95
C SER A 183 19.03 5.83 -19.69
N GLY A 184 18.23 6.17 -20.70
CA GLY A 184 17.63 5.17 -21.57
C GLY A 184 18.00 5.42 -23.04
N GLY A 185 18.13 4.34 -23.82
CA GLY A 185 18.31 4.43 -25.27
C GLY A 185 17.10 5.06 -26.00
N PRO A 186 17.12 5.12 -27.34
CA PRO A 186 16.04 5.73 -28.11
C PRO A 186 14.64 5.21 -27.68
N GLY A 187 13.80 6.12 -27.13
CA GLY A 187 12.52 5.80 -26.45
C GLY A 187 12.45 6.16 -24.95
N SER A 188 13.50 6.76 -24.40
CA SER A 188 13.83 6.83 -22.97
C SER A 188 13.37 8.00 -22.12
N GLN A 189 12.63 8.97 -22.63
CA GLN A 189 12.22 10.08 -21.78
C GLN A 189 11.11 9.63 -20.82
N GLY A 190 11.48 9.30 -19.59
CA GLY A 190 10.56 9.05 -18.47
C GLY A 190 9.67 7.82 -18.61
N GLY A 191 10.07 6.79 -19.37
CA GLY A 191 9.26 5.57 -19.54
C GLY A 191 8.90 4.89 -18.22
N PHE A 192 9.87 4.74 -17.32
CA PHE A 192 9.63 4.19 -15.99
C PHE A 192 8.81 5.13 -15.09
N VAL A 193 8.99 6.46 -15.20
CA VAL A 193 8.17 7.45 -14.51
C VAL A 193 6.71 7.33 -14.97
N ARG A 194 6.46 7.25 -16.27
CA ARG A 194 5.11 7.04 -16.84
C ARG A 194 4.47 5.76 -16.33
N ALA A 195 5.22 4.66 -16.36
CA ALA A 195 4.71 3.37 -15.88
C ALA A 195 4.36 3.43 -14.39
N ALA A 196 5.26 3.96 -13.56
CA ALA A 196 5.03 4.11 -12.13
C ALA A 196 3.85 5.04 -11.82
N THR A 197 3.71 6.16 -12.55
CA THR A 197 2.57 7.08 -12.40
C THR A 197 1.26 6.45 -12.85
N ALA A 198 1.22 5.74 -13.98
CA ALA A 198 0.02 5.07 -14.45
C ALA A 198 -0.47 4.02 -13.44
N LEU A 199 0.45 3.21 -12.93
CA LEU A 199 0.16 2.19 -11.92
C LEU A 199 -0.30 2.82 -10.59
N SER A 200 0.40 3.85 -10.13
CA SER A 200 0.02 4.64 -8.95
C SER A 200 -1.39 5.18 -9.05
N ASN A 201 -1.75 5.79 -10.19
CA ASN A 201 -3.10 6.34 -10.40
C ASN A 201 -4.16 5.24 -10.41
N ALA A 202 -3.88 4.10 -11.05
CA ALA A 202 -4.81 2.97 -11.11
C ALA A 202 -5.06 2.38 -9.71
N LEU A 203 -4.00 2.16 -8.93
CA LEU A 203 -4.12 1.64 -7.57
C LEU A 203 -4.78 2.65 -6.63
N GLN A 204 -4.54 3.95 -6.79
CA GLN A 204 -5.22 4.97 -6.01
C GLN A 204 -6.73 4.97 -6.29
N GLN A 205 -7.14 4.95 -7.57
CA GLN A 205 -8.54 4.88 -7.94
C GLN A 205 -9.23 3.64 -7.38
N GLU A 206 -8.56 2.48 -7.45
CA GLU A 206 -9.11 1.24 -6.89
C GLU A 206 -9.14 1.28 -5.35
N ALA A 207 -8.15 1.88 -4.70
CA ALA A 207 -8.16 2.06 -3.24
C ALA A 207 -9.34 2.93 -2.78
N GLU A 208 -9.63 4.02 -3.50
CA GLU A 208 -10.79 4.88 -3.23
C GLU A 208 -12.11 4.13 -3.45
N LYS A 209 -12.23 3.41 -4.57
CA LYS A 209 -13.41 2.60 -4.92
C LYS A 209 -13.67 1.46 -3.94
N ALA A 210 -12.62 0.78 -3.50
CA ALA A 210 -12.69 -0.32 -2.54
C ALA A 210 -12.83 0.15 -1.09
N GLY A 211 -12.77 1.46 -0.82
CA GLY A 211 -12.84 1.98 0.54
C GLY A 211 -11.64 1.56 1.40
N ALA A 212 -10.45 1.52 0.82
CA ALA A 212 -9.24 1.12 1.53
C ALA A 212 -8.93 2.07 2.69
N SER A 213 -8.53 1.52 3.83
CA SER A 213 -8.19 2.26 5.04
C SER A 213 -6.88 1.72 5.62
N ILE A 214 -5.92 2.61 5.86
CA ILE A 214 -4.59 2.24 6.35
C ILE A 214 -4.38 2.79 7.75
N ASN A 215 -3.81 1.96 8.62
CA ASN A 215 -3.41 2.39 9.95
C ASN A 215 -2.41 3.57 9.85
N PRO A 216 -2.64 4.69 10.58
CA PRO A 216 -1.79 5.87 10.49
C PRO A 216 -0.29 5.63 10.70
N ARG A 217 0.08 4.61 11.47
CA ARG A 217 1.49 4.25 11.72
C ARG A 217 2.22 3.72 10.49
N PHE A 218 1.47 3.28 9.46
CA PHE A 218 2.00 2.72 8.22
C PHE A 218 1.71 3.61 7.00
N ARG A 219 1.55 4.92 7.22
CA ARG A 219 1.36 5.88 6.13
C ARG A 219 2.66 6.63 5.83
N PRO A 220 2.91 6.99 4.56
CA PRO A 220 2.08 6.72 3.37
C PRO A 220 2.26 5.29 2.83
N VAL A 221 1.24 4.77 2.13
CA VAL A 221 1.38 3.54 1.34
C VAL A 221 1.82 3.90 -0.08
N GLY A 222 2.84 3.20 -0.55
CA GLY A 222 3.42 3.43 -1.88
C GLY A 222 3.45 2.17 -2.74
N VAL A 223 3.47 2.37 -4.06
CA VAL A 223 3.56 1.31 -5.07
C VAL A 223 4.96 0.74 -5.01
N PRO A 224 5.16 -0.54 -4.65
CA PRO A 224 6.45 -1.17 -4.74
C PRO A 224 6.91 -1.13 -6.20
N SER A 225 8.08 -0.55 -6.43
CA SER A 225 8.62 -0.30 -7.75
C SER A 225 10.10 -0.69 -7.76
N VAL A 226 10.58 -1.04 -8.94
CA VAL A 226 11.98 -1.39 -9.13
C VAL A 226 12.53 -0.69 -10.37
N VAL A 227 13.75 -0.18 -10.24
CA VAL A 227 14.50 0.37 -11.36
C VAL A 227 15.89 -0.25 -11.43
N SER A 228 16.36 -0.56 -12.63
CA SER A 228 17.73 -1.03 -12.83
C SER A 228 18.68 0.16 -12.98
N THR A 229 19.80 0.11 -12.29
CA THR A 229 20.93 1.04 -12.47
C THR A 229 21.95 0.52 -13.49
N GLY A 230 21.68 -0.64 -14.12
CA GLY A 230 22.62 -1.38 -14.94
C GLY A 230 23.60 -2.26 -14.14
N GLN A 231 23.81 -1.98 -12.86
CA GLN A 231 24.66 -2.79 -11.96
C GLN A 231 23.87 -3.51 -10.87
N SER A 232 22.72 -2.94 -10.46
CA SER A 232 21.86 -3.48 -9.43
C SER A 232 20.41 -3.04 -9.65
N LEU A 233 19.49 -3.66 -8.92
CA LEU A 233 18.12 -3.19 -8.81
C LEU A 233 17.96 -2.31 -7.57
N VAL A 234 17.23 -1.21 -7.74
CA VAL A 234 16.83 -0.33 -6.64
C VAL A 234 15.34 -0.48 -6.45
N PHE A 235 14.96 -1.04 -5.30
CA PHE A 235 13.59 -1.17 -4.85
C PHE A 235 13.17 0.09 -4.11
N TYR A 236 12.06 0.69 -4.50
CA TYR A 236 11.51 1.90 -3.90
C TYR A 236 9.99 1.83 -3.85
N SER A 237 9.37 2.68 -3.04
CA SER A 237 7.90 2.77 -2.96
C SER A 237 7.45 4.16 -3.39
N LEU A 238 6.63 4.26 -4.44
CA LEU A 238 6.04 5.53 -4.90
C LEU A 238 4.71 5.79 -4.17
N PRO A 239 4.58 6.78 -3.28
CA PRO A 239 3.35 7.03 -2.54
C PRO A 239 2.14 7.23 -3.46
N TYR A 240 1.02 6.56 -3.17
CA TYR A 240 -0.25 6.75 -3.89
C TYR A 240 -1.47 6.86 -2.96
N ILE A 241 -1.33 6.42 -1.71
CA ILE A 241 -2.28 6.76 -0.64
C ILE A 241 -1.61 7.83 0.22
N ASN A 242 -1.98 9.08 -0.04
CA ASN A 242 -1.40 10.25 0.62
C ASN A 242 -1.78 10.29 2.11
N GLN A 243 -1.08 11.12 2.90
CA GLN A 243 -1.46 11.43 4.29
C GLN A 243 -2.89 12.03 4.42
N ASN A 244 -3.42 12.57 3.33
CA ASN A 244 -4.77 13.14 3.20
C ASN A 244 -5.78 12.20 2.52
N GLY A 245 -5.39 10.98 2.10
CA GLY A 245 -6.33 9.93 1.68
C GLY A 245 -7.26 9.58 2.85
N PRO A 246 -8.43 8.93 2.62
CA PRO A 246 -9.54 8.87 3.57
C PRO A 246 -9.06 8.53 4.98
N VAL A 247 -8.88 9.58 5.77
CA VAL A 247 -8.56 9.49 7.18
C VAL A 247 -9.90 9.32 7.84
N THR A 248 -10.16 8.18 8.47
CA THR A 248 -11.05 8.23 9.61
C THR A 248 -10.27 8.89 10.73
N ASP A 249 -10.21 10.23 10.70
CA ASP A 249 -9.90 11.04 11.88
C ASP A 249 -11.20 11.10 12.68
N ILE A 250 -11.47 10.02 13.40
CA ILE A 250 -12.71 9.77 14.14
C ILE A 250 -12.69 10.41 15.52
N SER A 251 -11.71 11.27 15.82
CA SER A 251 -11.55 11.89 17.13
C SER A 251 -12.40 13.13 17.37
N THR A 252 -13.18 13.61 16.40
CA THR A 252 -14.08 14.75 16.63
C THR A 252 -15.53 14.38 16.36
N PRO A 253 -16.39 14.23 17.40
CA PRO A 253 -17.82 14.09 17.22
C PRO A 253 -18.36 15.33 16.50
N GLN A 254 -18.89 15.15 15.29
CA GLN A 254 -19.73 16.16 14.68
C GLN A 254 -21.01 16.25 15.49
N ALA A 255 -21.24 17.40 16.14
CA ALA A 255 -22.48 17.66 16.84
C ALA A 255 -23.65 17.46 15.86
N PRO A 256 -24.69 16.67 16.22
CA PRO A 256 -25.86 16.55 15.38
C PRO A 256 -26.43 17.94 15.11
N ALA A 257 -26.75 18.22 13.84
CA ALA A 257 -27.51 19.41 13.49
C ALA A 257 -28.77 19.46 14.35
N GLU A 258 -28.95 20.55 15.09
CA GLU A 258 -30.16 20.81 15.84
C GLU A 258 -31.34 20.75 14.87
N SER A 259 -32.12 19.67 14.99
CA SER A 259 -33.39 19.54 14.31
C SER A 259 -34.29 20.66 14.82
N SER A 260 -34.46 21.70 14.00
CA SER A 260 -35.41 22.78 14.22
C SER A 260 -36.81 22.18 14.34
N ALA A 261 -37.28 22.05 15.57
CA ALA A 261 -38.66 21.68 15.86
C ALA A 261 -39.61 22.77 15.29
N PRO A 262 -40.73 22.40 14.67
CA PRO A 262 -41.68 23.38 14.15
C PRO A 262 -42.37 24.10 15.31
N VAL A 263 -42.29 25.43 15.32
CA VAL A 263 -43.13 26.28 16.17
C VAL A 263 -44.57 26.13 15.67
N ALA A 264 -45.41 25.49 16.48
CA ALA A 264 -46.85 25.41 16.24
C ALA A 264 -47.48 26.82 16.30
N PRO A 265 -48.45 27.15 15.43
CA PRO A 265 -49.17 28.41 15.51
C PRO A 265 -50.36 28.30 16.46
N GLY A 266 -50.59 29.33 17.29
CA GLY A 266 -51.95 29.59 17.77
C GLY A 266 -52.12 30.35 19.08
N ALA A 267 -52.87 31.45 18.95
CA ALA A 267 -53.80 32.10 19.88
C ALA A 267 -53.22 33.03 20.96
#